data_AF-A0A835KTN5-F1
#
_entry.id   AF-A0A835KTN5-F1
#
_cell.length_a   1.000
_cell.length_b   1.000
_cell.length_c   1.000
_cell.angle_alpha   90.00
_cell.angle_beta   90.00
_cell.angle_gamma   90.00
#
_symmetry.space_group_name_H-M   'P 1'
#
loop_
_entity.id
_entity.type
_entity.pdbx_description
1 polymer ?
#
loop_
_entity_poly.entity_id
_entity_poly.type
_entity_poly.pdbx_seq_one_letter_code
_entity_poly.pdbx_strand_id
1 'polypeptide(L)'
;MAAKGGGEERPARRFQCLAVLRYMVATVVTVLALVVIAKVIAVGVRPKDIVLSVVHGHVWTSALWKEVTTPKQQRGGDNNNNNNNCTGGDDGDCSSDSGGLPATKATYQPVAILHLKFVMSVDNPSGRGSVHCDSISVAFIGGGGGGGDDDTMTIGTIPLPYSFQVRPQSTHKFFRLVTIYNTTVLAHMASEYAGMTSFTGRLQVTMNTYDTRLGRRADSRTAVGFECSPVVFSLADASDTDASIQCLPAGGTRSSPGFFNISIVCLFLFCLVSS
;
A
#
# COMPACT_ATOMS: atom_id res chain seq x y z
N MET A 1 -11.16 -88.75 -48.56
CA MET A 1 -11.86 -88.34 -47.33
C MET A 1 -10.88 -87.68 -46.39
N ALA A 2 -11.06 -86.39 -46.10
CA ALA A 2 -10.78 -85.75 -44.80
C ALA A 2 -11.03 -84.25 -44.95
N ALA A 3 -12.16 -83.79 -44.43
CA ALA A 3 -12.50 -82.39 -44.25
C ALA A 3 -11.93 -81.89 -42.91
N LYS A 4 -11.39 -80.67 -42.89
CA LYS A 4 -11.19 -79.82 -41.69
C LYS A 4 -10.70 -78.46 -42.21
N GLY A 5 -11.33 -77.32 -42.01
CA GLY A 5 -12.33 -76.90 -41.03
C GLY A 5 -11.96 -75.45 -40.74
N GLY A 6 -12.66 -74.52 -41.40
CA GLY A 6 -12.41 -73.08 -41.30
C GLY A 6 -12.84 -72.52 -39.94
N GLY A 7 -12.05 -71.56 -39.45
CA GLY A 7 -12.35 -70.75 -38.27
C GLY A 7 -11.83 -69.34 -38.51
N GLU A 8 -12.55 -68.57 -39.34
CA GLU A 8 -12.28 -67.16 -39.58
C GLU A 8 -12.86 -66.35 -38.41
N GLU A 9 -12.08 -66.22 -37.33
CA GLU A 9 -12.40 -65.31 -36.22
C GLU A 9 -12.14 -63.86 -36.66
N ARG A 10 -13.20 -63.14 -37.05
CA ARG A 10 -13.11 -61.70 -37.27
C ARG A 10 -13.18 -60.94 -35.94
N PRO A 11 -12.27 -59.98 -35.70
CA PRO A 11 -11.97 -59.44 -34.38
C PRO A 11 -13.03 -58.44 -33.88
N ALA A 12 -13.39 -58.59 -32.61
CA ALA A 12 -14.29 -57.73 -31.85
C ALA A 12 -13.76 -56.28 -31.69
N ARG A 13 -13.88 -55.44 -32.73
CA ARG A 13 -13.49 -54.02 -32.69
C ARG A 13 -14.61 -53.04 -32.30
N ARG A 14 -15.85 -53.51 -32.08
CA ARG A 14 -17.01 -52.62 -31.85
C ARG A 14 -17.14 -52.04 -30.43
N PHE A 15 -16.36 -52.50 -29.46
CA PHE A 15 -16.47 -52.03 -28.07
C PHE A 15 -15.41 -51.01 -27.64
N GLN A 16 -14.40 -50.73 -28.48
CA GLN A 16 -13.32 -49.81 -28.11
C GLN A 16 -13.81 -48.34 -28.04
N CYS A 17 -14.73 -47.93 -28.92
CA CYS A 17 -15.24 -46.56 -28.94
C CYS A 17 -16.07 -46.23 -27.68
N LEU A 18 -16.88 -47.18 -27.20
CA LEU A 18 -17.66 -47.01 -25.98
C LEU A 18 -16.77 -46.94 -24.73
N ALA A 19 -15.69 -47.73 -24.70
CA ALA A 19 -14.72 -47.68 -23.61
C ALA A 19 -14.06 -46.30 -23.52
N VAL A 20 -13.59 -45.76 -24.65
CA VAL A 20 -12.97 -44.42 -24.70
C VAL A 20 -13.95 -43.33 -24.24
N LEU A 21 -15.21 -43.37 -24.68
CA LEU A 21 -16.21 -42.39 -24.25
C LEU A 21 -16.44 -42.42 -22.73
N ARG A 22 -16.51 -43.63 -22.12
CA ARG A 22 -16.66 -43.76 -20.66
C ARG A 22 -15.49 -43.16 -19.90
N TYR A 23 -14.27 -43.35 -20.37
CA TYR A 23 -13.10 -42.73 -19.76
C TYR A 23 -13.11 -41.20 -19.90
N MET A 24 -13.46 -40.66 -21.06
CA MET A 24 -13.55 -39.20 -21.30
C MET A 24 -14.62 -38.55 -20.41
N VAL A 25 -15.78 -39.18 -20.26
CA VAL A 25 -16.82 -38.67 -19.36
C VAL A 25 -16.35 -38.72 -17.91
N ALA A 26 -15.72 -39.82 -17.49
CA ALA A 26 -15.20 -39.94 -16.13
C ALA A 26 -14.13 -38.88 -15.81
N THR A 27 -13.21 -38.58 -16.75
CA THR A 27 -12.18 -37.55 -16.55
C THR A 27 -12.76 -36.14 -16.48
N VAL A 28 -13.74 -35.81 -17.32
CA VAL A 28 -14.40 -34.50 -17.27
C VAL A 28 -15.13 -34.32 -15.93
N VAL A 29 -15.85 -35.34 -15.47
CA VAL A 29 -16.59 -35.29 -14.19
C VAL A 29 -15.63 -35.16 -13.01
N THR A 30 -14.51 -35.89 -12.99
CA THR A 30 -13.53 -35.79 -11.89
C THR A 30 -12.85 -34.42 -11.86
N VAL A 31 -12.47 -33.87 -13.01
CA VAL A 31 -11.90 -32.51 -13.10
C VAL A 31 -12.92 -31.48 -12.60
N LEU A 32 -14.19 -31.57 -13.00
CA LEU A 32 -15.22 -30.63 -12.58
C LEU A 32 -15.49 -30.74 -11.07
N ALA A 33 -15.53 -31.96 -10.53
CA ALA A 33 -15.64 -32.19 -9.08
C ALA A 33 -14.47 -31.57 -8.30
N LEU A 34 -13.23 -31.75 -8.77
CA LEU A 34 -12.04 -31.15 -8.16
C LEU A 34 -12.08 -29.62 -8.20
N VAL A 35 -12.54 -29.02 -9.31
CA VAL A 35 -12.70 -27.56 -9.42
C VAL A 35 -13.74 -27.03 -8.42
N VAL A 36 -14.86 -27.74 -8.24
CA VAL A 36 -15.88 -27.36 -7.26
C VAL A 36 -15.34 -27.49 -5.84
N ILE A 37 -14.68 -28.60 -5.49
CA ILE A 37 -14.05 -28.79 -4.18
C ILE A 37 -13.01 -27.70 -3.91
N ALA A 38 -12.14 -27.41 -4.88
CA ALA A 38 -11.14 -26.35 -4.75
C ALA A 38 -11.78 -24.98 -4.55
N LYS A 39 -12.87 -24.65 -5.26
CA LYS A 39 -13.63 -23.41 -5.05
C LYS A 39 -14.27 -23.36 -3.66
N VAL A 40 -14.86 -24.46 -3.19
CA VAL A 40 -15.50 -24.53 -1.86
C VAL A 40 -14.45 -24.41 -0.76
N ILE A 41 -13.29 -25.06 -0.90
CA ILE A 41 -12.16 -24.91 0.02
C ILE A 41 -11.62 -23.48 -0.04
N ALA A 42 -11.43 -22.90 -1.23
CA ALA A 42 -10.95 -21.53 -1.37
C ALA A 42 -11.90 -20.50 -0.75
N VAL A 43 -13.22 -20.71 -0.83
CA VAL A 43 -14.22 -19.85 -0.18
C VAL A 43 -14.32 -20.13 1.32
N GLY A 44 -14.21 -21.40 1.71
CA GLY A 44 -14.31 -21.85 3.09
C GLY A 44 -13.08 -21.49 3.91
N VAL A 45 -11.88 -21.63 3.37
CA VAL A 45 -10.59 -21.47 4.06
C VAL A 45 -9.99 -20.08 3.80
N ARG A 46 -10.79 -19.11 3.30
CA ARG A 46 -10.28 -17.73 3.18
C ARG A 46 -9.72 -17.29 4.54
N PRO A 47 -8.51 -16.71 4.55
CA PRO A 47 -7.92 -16.19 5.77
C PRO A 47 -8.95 -15.26 6.40
N LYS A 48 -9.10 -15.44 7.71
CA LYS A 48 -10.06 -14.68 8.51
C LYS A 48 -9.54 -13.28 8.83
N ASP A 49 -8.33 -12.99 8.38
CA ASP A 49 -7.60 -11.79 8.70
C ASP A 49 -8.11 -10.65 7.84
N ILE A 50 -8.47 -9.56 8.50
CA ILE A 50 -8.82 -8.32 7.83
C ILE A 50 -7.60 -7.80 7.08
N VAL A 51 -7.82 -7.24 5.89
CA VAL A 51 -6.77 -6.59 5.13
C VAL A 51 -6.95 -5.09 5.30
N LEU A 52 -5.90 -4.44 5.77
CA LEU A 52 -5.86 -3.00 5.94
C LEU A 52 -5.05 -2.38 4.80
N SER A 53 -5.50 -1.25 4.27
CA SER A 53 -4.69 -0.46 3.34
C SER A 53 -4.91 1.04 3.51
N VAL A 54 -3.87 1.80 3.19
CA VAL A 54 -3.93 3.25 3.06
C VAL A 54 -4.29 3.54 1.60
N VAL A 55 -5.43 4.19 1.39
CA VAL A 55 -5.88 4.53 0.04
C VAL A 55 -4.88 5.53 -0.54
N HIS A 56 -4.42 5.26 -1.76
CA HIS A 56 -3.39 6.05 -2.47
C HIS A 56 -2.01 6.13 -1.79
N GLY A 57 -1.81 5.43 -0.66
CA GLY A 57 -0.52 5.46 0.04
C GLY A 57 -0.11 6.82 0.58
N HIS A 58 -1.07 7.73 0.73
CA HIS A 58 -0.81 9.15 0.91
C HIS A 58 -1.50 9.72 2.16
N VAL A 59 -0.80 10.61 2.85
CA VAL A 59 -1.31 11.44 3.94
C VAL A 59 -1.16 12.89 3.52
N TRP A 60 -2.28 13.56 3.31
CA TRP A 60 -2.30 14.98 3.00
C TRP A 60 -1.95 15.80 4.24
N THR A 61 -1.25 16.91 4.03
CA THR A 61 -0.81 17.84 5.08
C THR A 61 -1.21 19.27 4.72
N SER A 62 -1.66 20.07 5.70
CA SER A 62 -2.05 21.47 5.42
C SER A 62 -0.88 22.41 5.14
N ALA A 63 0.19 22.24 5.90
CA ALA A 63 1.43 23.01 5.82
C ALA A 63 2.48 22.28 6.68
N LEU A 64 3.65 22.00 6.15
CA LEU A 64 4.71 21.31 6.90
C LEU A 64 5.61 22.30 7.67
N TRP A 65 5.87 23.48 7.08
CA TRP A 65 6.63 24.59 7.66
C TRP A 65 6.21 25.90 7.00
N LYS A 66 6.66 27.00 7.59
CA LYS A 66 6.57 28.35 7.03
C LYS A 66 7.92 28.74 6.46
N GLU A 67 7.97 29.09 5.18
CA GLU A 67 9.15 29.70 4.57
C GLU A 67 9.22 31.18 4.98
N VAL A 68 10.38 31.58 5.51
CA VAL A 68 10.70 32.97 5.85
C VAL A 68 11.90 33.38 5.01
N THR A 69 11.63 34.18 3.98
CA THR A 69 12.68 34.78 3.15
C THR A 69 13.22 35.99 3.87
N THR A 70 14.46 35.91 4.35
CA THR A 70 15.17 37.09 4.86
C THR A 70 16.04 37.63 3.73
N PRO A 71 15.88 38.91 3.34
CA PRO A 71 16.81 39.53 2.43
C PRO A 71 18.19 39.50 3.10
N LYS A 72 19.21 38.97 2.42
CA LYS A 72 20.58 39.19 2.91
C LYS A 72 20.78 40.69 2.85
N GLN A 73 20.78 41.32 4.03
CA GLN A 73 21.23 42.69 4.16
C GLN A 73 22.65 42.69 3.60
N GLN A 74 22.82 43.20 2.37
CA GLN A 74 24.12 43.48 1.81
C GLN A 74 24.78 44.37 2.86
N ARG A 75 25.69 43.78 3.62
CA ARG A 75 26.44 44.47 4.65
C ARG A 75 27.26 45.48 3.86
N GLY A 76 26.73 46.70 3.76
CA GLY A 76 27.33 47.84 3.08
C GLY A 76 28.74 48.01 3.62
N GLY A 77 29.67 47.46 2.86
CA GLY A 77 31.10 47.67 2.98
C GLY A 77 31.53 48.48 1.78
N ASP A 78 30.92 49.65 1.61
CA ASP A 78 31.37 50.68 0.69
C ASP A 78 32.65 51.30 1.26
N ASN A 79 33.78 50.59 1.12
CA ASN A 79 35.07 51.27 1.00
C ASN A 79 35.31 51.48 -0.49
N ASN A 80 34.68 52.57 -0.94
CA ASN A 80 34.81 53.22 -2.21
C ASN A 80 36.30 53.46 -2.54
N ASN A 81 36.88 52.63 -3.42
CA ASN A 81 38.12 52.97 -4.12
C ASN A 81 37.89 52.79 -5.62
N ASN A 82 37.15 53.75 -6.18
CA ASN A 82 36.98 53.95 -7.61
C ASN A 82 38.35 54.13 -8.26
N ASN A 83 38.80 53.11 -8.99
CA ASN A 83 39.84 53.25 -10.01
C ASN A 83 39.45 52.44 -11.25
N ASN A 84 38.29 52.79 -11.83
CA ASN A 84 37.91 52.34 -13.16
C ASN A 84 38.68 53.15 -14.21
N ASN A 85 39.90 52.69 -14.53
CA ASN A 85 40.66 53.16 -15.68
C ASN A 85 40.42 52.22 -16.87
N CYS A 86 39.28 52.39 -17.55
CA CYS A 86 39.03 51.80 -18.87
C CYS A 86 39.48 52.80 -19.94
N THR A 87 40.79 52.88 -20.18
CA THR A 87 41.36 53.67 -21.27
C THR A 87 42.01 52.76 -22.29
N GLY A 88 41.36 52.61 -23.44
CA GLY A 88 42.02 52.40 -24.74
C GLY A 88 41.94 50.98 -25.30
N GLY A 89 41.25 50.86 -26.43
CA GLY A 89 41.32 49.70 -27.32
C GLY A 89 39.97 49.37 -27.90
N ASP A 90 39.73 49.88 -29.10
CA ASP A 90 38.55 49.62 -29.92
C ASP A 90 38.19 48.12 -29.97
N ASP A 91 36.88 47.87 -29.97
CA ASP A 91 36.15 46.63 -30.26
C ASP A 91 35.51 46.00 -29.02
N GLY A 92 34.26 46.42 -28.82
CA GLY A 92 33.53 46.36 -27.56
C GLY A 92 32.97 45.00 -27.14
N ASP A 93 32.68 44.95 -25.84
CA ASP A 93 31.45 44.40 -25.28
C ASP A 93 31.38 44.85 -23.82
N CYS A 94 30.88 46.06 -23.57
CA CYS A 94 30.56 46.52 -22.21
C CYS A 94 29.20 45.92 -21.81
N SER A 95 29.18 44.60 -21.64
CA SER A 95 28.00 43.85 -21.26
C SER A 95 27.44 44.41 -19.95
N SER A 96 26.22 44.90 -20.06
CA SER A 96 25.51 45.68 -19.06
C SER A 96 25.32 44.89 -17.78
N ASP A 97 25.52 45.57 -16.65
CA ASP A 97 25.10 45.19 -15.31
C ASP A 97 23.75 44.47 -15.34
N SER A 98 23.79 43.15 -15.30
CA SER A 98 22.63 42.34 -14.95
C SER A 98 22.46 42.55 -13.46
N GLY A 99 21.66 43.56 -13.09
CA GLY A 99 21.34 43.93 -11.71
C GLY A 99 21.01 42.70 -10.89
N GLY A 100 22.02 42.20 -10.18
CA GLY A 100 21.94 40.95 -9.45
C GLY A 100 20.96 41.12 -8.30
N LEU A 101 19.81 40.46 -8.40
CA LEU A 101 18.85 40.40 -7.30
C LEU A 101 19.59 39.95 -6.03
N PRO A 102 19.38 40.64 -4.89
CA PRO A 102 20.09 40.33 -3.66
C PRO A 102 19.83 38.87 -3.28
N ALA A 103 20.92 38.12 -3.06
CA ALA A 103 20.83 36.71 -2.73
C ALA A 103 19.92 36.51 -1.49
N THR A 104 18.76 35.91 -1.67
CA THR A 104 17.83 35.60 -0.58
C THR A 104 18.24 34.30 0.12
N LYS A 105 18.17 34.26 1.45
CA LYS A 105 18.31 33.01 2.22
C LYS A 105 16.94 32.59 2.72
N ALA A 106 16.44 31.46 2.22
CA ALA A 106 15.24 30.83 2.78
C ALA A 106 15.57 30.24 4.15
N THR A 107 14.77 30.58 5.15
CA THR A 107 14.81 29.95 6.48
C THR A 107 13.45 29.33 6.72
N TYR A 108 13.41 28.09 7.19
CA TYR A 108 12.15 27.38 7.44
C TYR A 108 11.84 27.39 8.94
N GLN A 109 10.59 27.70 9.28
CA GLN A 109 10.08 27.72 10.65
C GLN A 109 8.98 26.68 10.82
N PRO A 110 8.87 26.02 11.99
CA PRO A 110 7.77 25.09 12.24
C PRO A 110 6.42 25.81 12.19
N VAL A 111 5.40 25.12 11.68
CA VAL A 111 4.01 25.59 11.79
C VAL A 111 3.54 25.52 13.24
N ALA A 112 2.58 26.35 13.62
CA ALA A 112 1.94 26.28 14.93
C ALA A 112 0.93 25.11 15.01
N ILE A 113 0.31 24.78 13.87
CA ILE A 113 -0.72 23.75 13.74
C ILE A 113 -0.48 23.00 12.44
N LEU A 114 -0.43 21.67 12.51
CA LEU A 114 -0.36 20.79 11.36
C LEU A 114 -1.64 19.98 11.26
N HIS A 115 -2.35 20.08 10.15
CA HIS A 115 -3.46 19.17 9.86
C HIS A 115 -2.96 18.00 8.99
N LEU A 116 -3.27 16.78 9.40
CA LEU A 116 -3.02 15.56 8.63
C LEU A 116 -4.36 14.96 8.20
N LYS A 117 -4.50 14.61 6.92
CA LYS A 117 -5.69 13.93 6.41
C LYS A 117 -5.26 12.61 5.78
N PHE A 118 -5.91 11.52 6.19
CA PHE A 118 -5.65 10.20 5.65
C PHE A 118 -6.95 9.49 5.33
N VAL A 119 -6.87 8.55 4.39
CA VAL A 119 -7.98 7.68 3.99
C VAL A 119 -7.51 6.24 4.14
N MET A 120 -8.29 5.46 4.86
CA MET A 120 -8.01 4.05 5.08
C MET A 120 -9.15 3.20 4.56
N SER A 121 -8.79 2.00 4.10
CA SER A 121 -9.74 0.98 3.75
C SER A 121 -9.49 -0.29 4.54
N VAL A 122 -10.56 -0.90 5.02
CA VAL A 122 -10.56 -2.18 5.71
C VAL A 122 -11.36 -3.15 4.86
N ASP A 123 -10.72 -4.19 4.37
CA ASP A 123 -11.34 -5.23 3.60
C ASP A 123 -11.58 -6.46 4.48
N ASN A 124 -12.79 -7.01 4.37
CA ASN A 124 -13.15 -8.27 5.00
C ASN A 124 -13.22 -9.35 3.91
N PRO A 125 -12.13 -10.10 3.68
CA PRO A 125 -12.10 -11.15 2.66
C PRO A 125 -12.97 -12.36 3.05
N SER A 126 -13.38 -12.46 4.32
CA SER A 126 -14.19 -13.56 4.84
C SER A 126 -15.56 -13.57 4.18
N GLY A 127 -16.00 -14.75 3.74
CA GLY A 127 -17.38 -15.01 3.32
C GLY A 127 -18.31 -15.43 4.47
N ARG A 128 -17.78 -15.60 5.69
CA ARG A 128 -18.49 -16.32 6.77
C ARG A 128 -19.18 -15.42 7.79
N GLY A 129 -18.77 -14.17 7.91
CA GLY A 129 -19.26 -13.28 8.95
C GLY A 129 -18.73 -11.86 8.80
N SER A 130 -19.42 -10.93 9.42
CA SER A 130 -18.95 -9.55 9.51
C SER A 130 -17.89 -9.43 10.60
N VAL A 131 -16.88 -8.62 10.37
CA VAL A 131 -15.89 -8.25 11.39
C VAL A 131 -16.27 -6.90 11.96
N HIS A 132 -16.32 -6.80 13.29
CA HIS A 132 -16.48 -5.54 13.98
C HIS A 132 -15.12 -5.05 14.44
N CYS A 133 -14.84 -3.77 14.17
CA CYS A 133 -13.59 -3.10 14.53
C CYS A 133 -13.90 -2.05 15.60
N ASP A 134 -13.24 -2.10 16.75
CA ASP A 134 -13.36 -1.11 17.82
C ASP A 134 -11.99 -0.71 18.39
N SER A 135 -11.97 0.34 19.22
CA SER A 135 -10.77 0.87 19.88
C SER A 135 -9.61 1.11 18.92
N ILE A 136 -9.91 1.70 17.76
CA ILE A 136 -8.93 1.89 16.69
C ILE A 136 -8.06 3.09 17.04
N SER A 137 -6.75 2.93 16.92
CA SER A 137 -5.76 3.98 17.09
C SER A 137 -4.78 3.96 15.92
N VAL A 138 -4.48 5.14 15.37
CA VAL A 138 -3.54 5.31 14.26
C VAL A 138 -2.39 6.18 14.74
N ALA A 139 -1.18 5.63 14.72
CA ALA A 139 0.06 6.36 14.99
C ALA A 139 0.77 6.70 13.67
N PHE A 140 1.13 7.97 13.52
CA PHE A 140 1.89 8.51 12.40
C PHE A 140 3.35 8.56 12.82
N ILE A 141 4.23 7.94 12.05
CA ILE A 141 5.64 7.85 12.38
C ILE A 141 6.43 8.40 11.18
N GLY A 142 7.21 9.44 11.43
CA GLY A 142 8.16 9.99 10.46
C GLY A 142 9.46 9.17 10.45
N GLY A 143 10.14 9.18 9.32
CA GLY A 143 11.38 8.42 9.12
C GLY A 143 11.14 6.95 8.76
N GLY A 144 12.21 6.23 8.43
CA GLY A 144 12.15 4.79 8.16
C GLY A 144 12.06 4.35 6.69
N GLY A 145 12.38 5.23 5.74
CA GLY A 145 12.48 4.86 4.31
C GLY A 145 13.66 3.92 3.99
N GLY A 146 14.62 3.76 4.91
CA GLY A 146 15.82 2.97 4.68
C GLY A 146 16.36 2.30 5.94
N GLY A 147 15.80 1.15 6.31
CA GLY A 147 16.43 0.04 7.05
C GLY A 147 17.07 0.27 8.43
N GLY A 148 17.28 1.50 8.89
CA GLY A 148 17.81 1.83 10.21
C GLY A 148 16.66 2.17 11.16
N ASP A 149 16.56 1.43 12.26
CA ASP A 149 15.52 1.62 13.29
C ASP A 149 15.73 2.86 14.19
N ASP A 150 16.86 3.57 14.03
CA ASP A 150 17.35 4.48 15.07
C ASP A 150 16.82 5.92 15.01
N ASP A 151 16.06 6.31 13.98
CA ASP A 151 15.53 7.69 13.89
C ASP A 151 14.07 7.73 13.44
N THR A 152 13.21 7.04 14.18
CA THR A 152 11.78 7.12 13.96
C THR A 152 11.10 7.95 15.03
N MET A 153 10.48 9.06 14.62
CA MET A 153 9.75 9.96 15.51
C MET A 153 8.25 9.75 15.36
N THR A 154 7.56 9.53 16.46
CA THR A 154 6.08 9.51 16.45
C THR A 154 5.57 10.93 16.29
N ILE A 155 4.99 11.22 15.12
CA ILE A 155 4.39 12.51 14.78
C ILE A 155 3.12 12.73 15.61
N GLY A 156 2.31 11.68 15.79
CA GLY A 156 1.14 11.74 16.63
C GLY A 156 0.36 10.43 16.63
N THR A 157 -0.51 10.27 17.62
CA THR A 157 -1.40 9.11 17.76
C THR A 157 -2.82 9.59 17.88
N ILE A 158 -3.72 9.02 17.09
CA ILE A 158 -5.12 9.43 17.02
C ILE A 158 -6.03 8.25 17.30
N PRO A 159 -6.82 8.32 18.38
CA PRO A 159 -7.92 7.40 18.58
C PRO A 159 -9.05 7.74 17.60
N LEU A 160 -9.61 6.73 16.95
CA LEU A 160 -10.84 6.87 16.19
C LEU A 160 -12.03 6.64 17.12
N PRO A 161 -12.94 7.62 17.28
CA PRO A 161 -13.98 7.56 18.32
C PRO A 161 -15.15 6.61 18.00
N TYR A 162 -15.11 5.92 16.87
CA TYR A 162 -16.24 5.12 16.36
C TYR A 162 -15.78 3.69 16.08
N SER A 163 -16.63 2.75 16.45
CA SER A 163 -16.55 1.39 15.96
C SER A 163 -17.34 1.26 14.66
N PHE A 164 -16.98 0.29 13.83
CA PHE A 164 -17.71 -0.02 12.61
C PHE A 164 -17.70 -1.51 12.33
N GLN A 165 -18.59 -1.91 11.43
CA GLN A 165 -18.75 -3.31 11.00
C GLN A 165 -18.44 -3.41 9.51
N VAL A 166 -17.55 -4.32 9.17
CA VAL A 166 -17.21 -4.66 7.77
C VAL A 166 -17.96 -5.93 7.40
N ARG A 167 -18.88 -5.84 6.44
CA ARG A 167 -19.69 -6.99 5.98
C ARG A 167 -18.79 -8.03 5.30
N PRO A 168 -19.23 -9.31 5.22
CA PRO A 168 -18.50 -10.32 4.46
C PRO A 168 -18.24 -9.87 3.03
N GLN A 169 -17.04 -10.13 2.50
CA GLN A 169 -16.63 -9.81 1.12
C GLN A 169 -16.91 -8.34 0.74
N SER A 170 -16.62 -7.43 1.67
CA SER A 170 -16.84 -6.00 1.46
C SER A 170 -15.68 -5.18 2.01
N THR A 171 -15.57 -3.97 1.47
CA THR A 171 -14.58 -2.99 1.90
C THR A 171 -15.29 -1.83 2.59
N HIS A 172 -14.80 -1.44 3.77
CA HIS A 172 -15.21 -0.23 4.45
C HIS A 172 -14.11 0.83 4.33
N LYS A 173 -14.45 2.00 3.79
CA LYS A 173 -13.53 3.14 3.65
C LYS A 173 -13.91 4.23 4.65
N PHE A 174 -12.93 4.82 5.30
CA PHE A 174 -13.13 5.99 6.13
C PHE A 174 -11.98 6.99 5.94
N PHE A 175 -12.29 8.26 6.20
CA PHE A 175 -11.31 9.35 6.16
C PHE A 175 -11.29 10.08 7.49
N ARG A 176 -10.13 10.61 7.87
CA ARG A 176 -10.00 11.45 9.07
C ARG A 176 -9.03 12.59 8.86
N LEU A 177 -9.43 13.74 9.39
CA LEU A 177 -8.61 14.92 9.56
C LEU A 177 -8.15 14.99 11.02
N VAL A 178 -6.86 15.15 11.21
CA VAL A 178 -6.16 15.15 12.48
C VAL A 178 -5.49 16.50 12.62
N THR A 179 -5.42 17.01 13.85
CA THR A 179 -4.71 18.26 14.14
C THR A 179 -3.62 17.99 15.16
N ILE A 180 -2.39 18.41 14.85
CA ILE A 180 -1.20 18.27 15.68
C ILE A 180 -0.76 19.66 16.12
N TYR A 181 -0.60 19.81 17.44
CA TYR A 181 -0.19 21.04 18.13
C TYR A 181 1.09 20.85 18.96
N ASN A 182 1.72 19.67 18.89
CA ASN A 182 2.93 19.38 19.65
C ASN A 182 4.13 20.12 19.03
N THR A 183 4.57 21.19 19.69
CA THR A 183 5.67 22.04 19.19
C THR A 183 6.98 21.30 19.02
N THR A 184 7.26 20.28 19.82
CA THR A 184 8.48 19.47 19.71
C THR A 184 8.46 18.63 18.43
N VAL A 185 7.32 18.00 18.12
CA VAL A 185 7.13 17.26 16.88
C VAL A 185 7.25 18.20 15.68
N LEU A 186 6.57 19.35 15.72
CA LEU A 186 6.56 20.31 14.61
C LEU A 186 7.95 20.92 14.38
N ALA A 187 8.69 21.20 15.46
CA ALA A 187 10.08 21.65 15.38
C ALA A 187 10.99 20.57 14.77
N HIS A 188 10.83 19.31 15.17
CA HIS A 188 11.59 18.20 14.60
C HIS A 188 11.27 17.98 13.10
N MET A 189 9.99 18.01 12.72
CA MET A 189 9.59 17.92 11.32
C MET A 189 10.17 19.06 10.48
N ALA A 190 10.21 20.28 11.04
CA ALA A 190 10.83 21.42 10.38
C ALA A 190 12.36 21.33 10.35
N SER A 191 13.03 20.72 11.33
CA SER A 191 14.49 20.56 11.26
C SER A 191 14.90 19.48 10.26
N GLU A 192 14.15 18.38 10.22
CA GLU A 192 14.50 17.20 9.41
C GLU A 192 14.04 17.34 7.97
N TYR A 193 12.81 17.84 7.76
CA TYR A 193 12.17 17.78 6.45
C TYR A 193 12.04 19.12 5.72
N ALA A 194 12.44 20.24 6.33
CA ALA A 194 12.24 21.56 5.76
C ALA A 194 12.78 21.72 4.33
N GLY A 195 11.96 22.36 3.49
CA GLY A 195 12.23 22.58 2.07
C GLY A 195 11.78 21.44 1.15
N MET A 196 11.32 20.29 1.68
CA MET A 196 10.79 19.19 0.86
C MET A 196 9.27 19.28 0.63
N THR A 197 8.77 19.07 -0.58
CA THR A 197 7.31 19.08 -0.79
C THR A 197 6.60 17.86 -0.20
N SER A 198 7.36 16.81 0.12
CA SER A 198 6.89 15.54 0.66
C SER A 198 7.99 14.79 1.41
N PHE A 199 7.62 13.93 2.36
CA PHE A 199 8.53 12.97 2.99
C PHE A 199 7.84 11.62 3.19
N THR A 200 8.62 10.56 3.37
CA THR A 200 8.10 9.21 3.62
C THR A 200 8.08 8.90 5.11
N GLY A 201 7.07 8.17 5.56
CA GLY A 201 7.01 7.59 6.89
C GLY A 201 6.20 6.29 6.88
N ARG A 202 5.63 5.95 8.03
CA ARG A 202 4.79 4.76 8.21
C ARG A 202 3.58 5.07 9.09
N LEU A 203 2.53 4.27 8.92
CA LEU A 203 1.36 4.28 9.80
C LEU A 203 1.31 2.98 10.58
N GLN A 204 1.22 3.08 11.91
CA GLN A 204 0.90 1.95 12.77
C GLN A 204 -0.55 2.03 13.19
N VAL A 205 -1.31 0.99 12.93
CA VAL A 205 -2.74 0.92 13.25
C VAL A 205 -2.96 -0.20 14.24
N THR A 206 -3.49 0.13 15.40
CA THR A 206 -3.92 -0.86 16.39
C THR A 206 -5.44 -0.81 16.51
N MET A 207 -6.07 -1.97 16.61
CA MET A 207 -7.52 -2.06 16.81
C MET A 207 -7.88 -3.39 17.47
N ASN A 208 -9.07 -3.46 18.05
CA ASN A 208 -9.65 -4.73 18.43
C ASN A 208 -10.64 -5.19 17.36
N THR A 209 -10.65 -6.49 17.13
CA THR A 209 -11.57 -7.13 16.19
C THR A 209 -12.35 -8.23 16.88
N TYR A 210 -13.60 -8.43 16.47
CA TYR A 210 -14.38 -9.62 16.81
C TYR A 210 -15.36 -9.95 15.68
N ASP A 211 -15.63 -11.24 15.49
CA ASP A 211 -16.56 -11.68 14.45
C ASP A 211 -18.00 -11.74 14.95
N THR A 212 -18.93 -11.53 14.02
CA THR A 212 -20.34 -11.89 14.22
C THR A 212 -20.75 -12.88 13.13
N ARG A 213 -21.24 -14.04 13.52
CA ARG A 213 -21.70 -15.12 12.62
C ARG A 213 -23.13 -15.49 12.96
N LEU A 214 -24.03 -15.49 11.97
CA LEU A 214 -25.44 -15.85 12.14
C LEU A 214 -26.11 -15.13 13.32
N GLY A 215 -25.80 -13.84 13.53
CA GLY A 215 -26.32 -13.05 14.63
C GLY A 215 -25.71 -13.35 16.02
N ARG A 216 -24.83 -14.35 16.15
CA ARG A 216 -24.05 -14.57 17.38
C ARG A 216 -22.73 -13.83 17.31
N ARG A 217 -22.49 -13.03 18.34
CA ARG A 217 -21.22 -12.35 18.59
C ARG A 217 -20.20 -13.36 19.11
N ALA A 218 -18.98 -13.33 18.59
CA ALA A 218 -17.88 -14.04 19.23
C ALA A 218 -17.49 -13.30 20.52
N ASP A 219 -17.37 -14.04 21.63
CA ASP A 219 -17.06 -13.43 22.94
C ASP A 219 -15.61 -12.96 23.04
N SER A 220 -14.71 -13.52 22.23
CA SER A 220 -13.30 -13.13 22.20
C SER A 220 -13.07 -11.91 21.32
N ARG A 221 -12.60 -10.81 21.90
CA ARG A 221 -11.97 -9.71 21.16
C ARG A 221 -10.50 -9.99 20.99
N THR A 222 -9.98 -9.75 19.79
CA THR A 222 -8.56 -9.92 19.46
C THR A 222 -7.97 -8.56 19.10
N ALA A 223 -6.98 -8.13 19.88
CA ALA A 223 -6.17 -6.97 19.54
C ALA A 223 -5.26 -7.33 18.35
N VAL A 224 -5.30 -6.51 17.30
CA VAL A 224 -4.51 -6.66 16.09
C VAL A 224 -3.77 -5.36 15.81
N GLY A 225 -2.53 -5.48 15.36
CA GLY A 225 -1.70 -4.36 14.93
C GLY A 225 -1.34 -4.50 13.46
N PHE A 226 -1.28 -3.38 12.74
CA PHE A 226 -0.87 -3.30 11.34
C PHE A 226 0.16 -2.19 11.16
N GLU A 227 1.07 -2.36 10.21
CA GLU A 227 2.05 -1.38 9.79
C GLU A 227 1.93 -1.16 8.29
N CYS A 228 1.66 0.08 7.88
CA CYS A 228 1.59 0.51 6.49
C CYS A 228 2.85 1.30 6.19
N SER A 229 3.72 0.78 5.31
CA SER A 229 4.99 1.40 4.95
C SER A 229 5.41 1.01 3.53
N PRO A 230 5.99 1.93 2.73
CA PRO A 230 6.14 3.36 3.02
C PRO A 230 4.81 4.11 2.86
N VAL A 231 4.62 5.26 3.51
CA VAL A 231 3.49 6.17 3.30
C VAL A 231 4.02 7.56 3.03
N VAL A 232 3.49 8.26 2.03
CA VAL A 232 3.96 9.59 1.63
C VAL A 232 3.14 10.66 2.32
N PHE A 233 3.81 11.58 3.01
CA PHE A 233 3.23 12.78 3.59
C PHE A 233 3.52 13.94 2.66
N SER A 234 2.51 14.60 2.09
CA SER A 234 2.73 15.76 1.23
C SER A 234 1.62 16.80 1.30
N LEU A 235 1.88 17.96 0.71
CA LEU A 235 0.90 19.05 0.56
C LEU A 235 -0.12 18.78 -0.55
N ALA A 236 0.22 17.93 -1.52
CA ALA A 236 -0.66 17.58 -2.62
C ALA A 236 -1.73 16.60 -2.14
N ASP A 237 -2.95 16.74 -2.66
CA ASP A 237 -3.93 15.67 -2.52
C ASP A 237 -3.44 14.45 -3.32
N ALA A 238 -3.78 13.27 -2.83
CA ALA A 238 -3.47 12.02 -3.52
C ALA A 238 -4.20 11.97 -4.86
N SER A 239 -3.53 11.47 -5.91
CA SER A 239 -4.19 11.27 -7.20
C SER A 239 -5.08 10.04 -7.13
N ASP A 240 -6.25 10.08 -7.77
CA ASP A 240 -7.13 8.91 -7.86
C ASP A 240 -6.45 7.69 -8.53
N THR A 241 -5.36 7.92 -9.28
CA THR A 241 -4.53 6.89 -9.91
C THR A 241 -3.52 6.22 -9.00
N ASP A 242 -3.27 6.76 -7.81
CA ASP A 242 -2.19 6.28 -6.94
C ASP A 242 -2.51 4.89 -6.35
N ALA A 243 -1.50 4.05 -6.24
CA ALA A 243 -1.68 2.71 -5.71
C ALA A 243 -2.00 2.76 -4.20
N SER A 244 -2.95 1.94 -3.75
CA SER A 244 -3.17 1.75 -2.31
C SER A 244 -2.03 0.93 -1.71
N ILE A 245 -1.64 1.27 -0.49
CA ILE A 245 -0.54 0.58 0.21
C ILE A 245 -1.13 -0.36 1.24
N GLN A 246 -0.89 -1.66 1.03
CA GLN A 246 -1.36 -2.70 1.93
C GLN A 246 -0.52 -2.72 3.21
N CYS A 247 -1.19 -2.76 4.35
CA CYS A 247 -0.54 -2.83 5.65
C CYS A 247 -0.30 -4.28 6.05
N LEU A 248 0.83 -4.53 6.71
CA LEU A 248 1.24 -5.84 7.18
C LEU A 248 0.97 -5.99 8.68
N PRO A 249 0.66 -7.18 9.20
CA PRO A 249 0.48 -7.38 10.64
C PRO A 249 1.75 -6.99 11.43
N ALA A 250 1.60 -6.14 12.44
CA ALA A 250 2.70 -5.71 13.30
C ALA A 250 3.18 -6.91 14.15
N GLY A 251 4.46 -7.27 14.05
CA GLY A 251 5.04 -8.42 14.75
C GLY A 251 4.82 -9.78 14.08
N GLY A 252 4.18 -9.82 12.91
CA GLY A 252 4.21 -11.01 12.07
C GLY A 252 5.58 -11.11 11.41
N THR A 253 6.32 -12.21 11.66
CA THR A 253 7.23 -12.71 10.63
C THR A 253 6.45 -12.67 9.32
N ARG A 254 7.03 -12.16 8.23
CA ARG A 254 6.43 -12.23 6.89
C ARG A 254 5.98 -13.67 6.68
N SER A 255 4.71 -13.96 7.01
CA SER A 255 4.01 -15.12 6.53
C SER A 255 3.88 -14.75 5.08
N SER A 256 4.91 -15.17 4.32
CA SER A 256 5.02 -14.98 2.89
C SER A 256 3.61 -15.07 2.36
N PRO A 257 3.07 -14.02 1.71
CA PRO A 257 1.71 -14.03 1.27
C PRO A 257 1.58 -15.35 0.54
N GLY A 258 0.80 -16.25 1.13
CA GLY A 258 0.37 -17.46 0.49
C GLY A 258 -0.59 -16.99 -0.58
N PHE A 259 -0.06 -16.29 -1.59
CA PHE A 259 -0.35 -16.61 -2.96
C PHE A 259 -0.15 -18.12 -3.05
N PHE A 260 -1.17 -18.87 -2.64
CA PHE A 260 -1.80 -19.80 -3.55
C PHE A 260 -2.14 -19.02 -4.82
N ASN A 261 -1.09 -18.61 -5.56
CA ASN A 261 -1.10 -18.62 -6.98
C ASN A 261 -1.46 -20.06 -7.27
N ILE A 262 -2.76 -20.28 -7.49
CA ILE A 262 -3.27 -21.42 -8.21
C ILE A 262 -2.80 -21.23 -9.66
N SER A 263 -1.48 -21.19 -9.84
CA SER A 263 -0.77 -21.40 -11.11
C SER A 263 -0.42 -22.89 -11.22
N ILE A 264 -1.21 -23.75 -10.56
CA ILE A 264 -1.19 -25.20 -10.75
C ILE A 264 -2.26 -25.61 -11.77
N VAL A 265 -3.25 -24.76 -12.06
CA VAL A 265 -4.31 -25.09 -13.04
C VAL A 265 -3.83 -24.97 -14.48
N CYS A 266 -2.82 -24.16 -14.80
CA CYS A 266 -2.29 -24.10 -16.17
C CYS A 266 -1.31 -25.24 -16.51
N LEU A 267 -0.64 -25.85 -15.52
CA LEU A 267 0.37 -26.87 -15.81
C LEU A 267 -0.23 -28.28 -16.00
N PHE A 268 -1.38 -28.57 -15.39
CA PHE A 268 -2.06 -29.85 -15.61
C PHE A 268 -2.95 -29.90 -16.87
N LEU A 269 -3.38 -28.74 -17.39
CA LEU A 269 -4.14 -28.73 -18.64
C LEU A 269 -3.27 -28.95 -19.89
N PHE A 270 -1.98 -28.62 -19.83
CA PHE A 270 -1.07 -28.80 -20.99
C PHE A 270 -0.55 -30.24 -21.15
N CYS A 271 -0.43 -31.03 -20.08
CA CYS A 271 0.04 -32.41 -20.21
C CYS A 271 -1.05 -33.40 -20.68
N LEU A 272 -2.34 -33.06 -20.54
CA LEU A 272 -3.45 -33.95 -20.95
C LEU A 272 -3.87 -33.77 -22.42
N VAL A 273 -3.33 -32.78 -23.14
CA VAL A 273 -3.63 -32.53 -24.57
C VAL A 273 -2.47 -32.99 -25.48
N SER A 274 -1.37 -33.52 -24.94
CA SER A 274 -0.22 -34.03 -25.72
C SER A 274 0.05 -35.53 -25.55
N SER A 275 -0.96 -36.35 -25.32
CA SER A 275 -0.87 -37.82 -25.46
C SER A 275 -2.07 -38.40 -26.18
#